data_AF-A0A091RTS3-F1
#
_entry.id   AF-A0A091RTS3-F1
#
_cell.length_a   1.000
_cell.length_b   1.000
_cell.length_c   1.000
_cell.angle_alpha   90.00
_cell.angle_beta   90.00
_cell.angle_gamma   90.00
#
_symmetry.space_group_name_H-M   'P 1'
#
loop_
_entity.id
_entity.type
_entity.pdbx_description
1 polymer ?
#
loop_
_entity_poly.entity_id
_entity_poly.type
_entity_poly.pdbx_seq_one_letter_code
_entity_poly.pdbx_strand_id
1 'polypeptide(L)'
;SSFLSLQRMQKRAERFNVPVSLESKKAARAARFGLATVSTKGLSADSKPTVNMDKLKERAQRFGLNVSSLSKKNEEDEKLKKRKERFGIVTSSAGATEDAEAKKRKRAERFGIV
;
A
#
# COMPACT_ATOMS: atom_id res chain seq x y z
N SER A 1 -5.72 29.41 -7.21
CA SER A 1 -5.81 27.99 -6.80
C SER A 1 -4.85 27.04 -7.52
N SER A 2 -4.41 27.27 -8.77
CA SER A 2 -3.40 26.42 -9.46
C SER A 2 -1.94 26.76 -9.11
N PHE A 3 -1.61 28.05 -8.94
CA PHE A 3 -0.23 28.49 -8.65
C PHE A 3 0.34 27.94 -7.33
N LEU A 4 -0.48 27.87 -6.28
CA LEU A 4 -0.07 27.37 -4.97
C LEU A 4 0.20 25.86 -4.96
N SER A 5 -0.48 25.07 -5.80
CA SER A 5 -0.25 23.63 -5.89
C SER A 5 1.07 23.31 -6.59
N LEU A 6 1.41 24.06 -7.66
CA LEU A 6 2.69 23.98 -8.36
C LEU A 6 3.86 24.31 -7.41
N GLN A 7 3.73 25.37 -6.62
CA GLN A 7 4.76 25.78 -5.65
C GLN A 7 4.98 24.72 -4.55
N ARG A 8 3.92 24.09 -4.04
CA ARG A 8 4.03 22.98 -3.06
C ARG A 8 4.72 21.76 -3.66
N MET A 9 4.43 21.44 -4.92
CA MET A 9 5.10 20.34 -5.63
C MET A 9 6.59 20.61 -5.83
N GLN A 10 6.97 21.84 -6.19
CA GLN A 10 8.37 22.25 -6.33
C GLN A 10 9.14 22.16 -5.00
N LYS A 11 8.62 22.74 -3.92
CA LYS A 11 9.25 22.62 -2.58
C LYS A 11 9.43 21.17 -2.13
N ARG A 12 8.50 20.29 -2.50
CA ARG A 12 8.63 18.85 -2.21
C ARG A 12 9.67 18.18 -3.10
N ALA A 13 9.71 18.52 -4.39
CA ALA A 13 10.73 18.03 -5.31
C ALA A 13 12.14 18.38 -4.83
N GLU A 14 12.36 19.62 -4.38
CA GLU A 14 13.62 20.09 -3.80
C GLU A 14 13.98 19.32 -2.52
N ARG A 15 13.07 19.22 -1.55
CA ARG A 15 13.32 18.54 -0.27
C ARG A 15 13.71 17.07 -0.41
N PHE A 16 13.20 16.40 -1.43
CA PHE A 16 13.39 14.97 -1.62
C PHE A 16 14.27 14.63 -2.83
N ASN A 17 14.82 15.64 -3.51
CA ASN A 17 15.54 15.51 -4.78
C ASN A 17 14.77 14.67 -5.82
N VAL A 18 13.43 14.78 -5.82
CA VAL A 18 12.58 14.00 -6.74
C VAL A 18 12.14 14.90 -7.91
N PRO A 19 12.46 14.55 -9.16
CA PRO A 19 12.01 15.29 -10.34
C PRO A 19 10.48 15.42 -10.39
N VAL A 20 9.98 16.54 -10.93
CA VAL A 20 8.54 16.87 -10.89
C VAL A 20 7.71 16.05 -11.88
N SER A 21 8.32 15.42 -12.89
CA SER A 21 7.62 14.59 -13.88
C SER A 21 7.08 13.28 -13.28
N LEU A 22 5.90 12.85 -13.73
CA LEU A 22 5.24 11.64 -13.24
C LEU A 22 6.05 10.37 -13.55
N GLU A 23 6.64 10.31 -14.75
CA GLU A 23 7.46 9.15 -15.16
C GLU A 23 8.71 9.02 -14.31
N SER A 24 9.38 10.13 -14.01
CA SER A 24 10.58 10.09 -13.18
C SER A 24 10.27 9.81 -11.70
N LYS A 25 9.13 10.26 -11.18
CA LYS A 25 8.60 9.84 -9.85
C LYS A 25 8.31 8.34 -9.79
N LYS A 26 7.73 7.79 -10.86
CA LYS A 26 7.44 6.35 -10.98
C LYS A 26 8.73 5.55 -11.03
N ALA A 27 9.71 6.01 -11.82
CA ALA A 27 11.02 5.37 -11.92
C ALA A 27 11.82 5.44 -10.62
N ALA A 28 11.88 6.61 -9.97
CA ALA A 28 12.54 6.77 -8.68
C ALA A 28 11.93 5.86 -7.61
N ARG A 29 10.61 5.67 -7.61
CA ARG A 29 9.95 4.71 -6.72
C ARG A 29 10.37 3.29 -7.03
N ALA A 30 10.28 2.88 -8.30
CA ALA A 30 10.64 1.53 -8.72
C ALA A 30 12.10 1.19 -8.34
N ALA A 31 13.04 2.11 -8.59
CA ALA A 31 14.44 1.99 -8.17
C ALA A 31 14.60 1.80 -6.66
N ARG A 32 13.88 2.57 -5.83
CA ARG A 32 13.91 2.40 -4.36
C ARG A 32 13.43 1.03 -3.90
N PHE A 33 12.55 0.38 -4.66
CA PHE A 33 12.01 -0.94 -4.37
C PHE A 33 12.70 -2.06 -5.17
N GLY A 34 13.82 -1.75 -5.84
CA GLY A 34 14.58 -2.72 -6.63
C GLY A 34 13.82 -3.26 -7.84
N LEU A 35 12.78 -2.57 -8.31
CA LEU A 35 12.03 -2.96 -9.49
C LEU A 35 12.66 -2.27 -10.71
N ALA A 36 13.41 -3.03 -11.51
CA ALA A 36 14.07 -2.49 -12.70
C ALA A 36 13.04 -1.95 -13.71
N THR A 37 13.18 -0.68 -14.07
CA THR A 37 12.29 0.01 -15.01
C THR A 37 12.73 -0.22 -16.44
N VAL A 38 12.62 -1.44 -16.96
CA VAL A 38 12.71 -1.66 -18.41
C VAL A 38 11.86 -2.84 -18.87
N SER A 39 10.94 -2.48 -19.76
CA SER A 39 10.36 -3.25 -20.85
C SER A 39 9.52 -4.51 -20.57
N THR A 40 8.33 -4.45 -21.13
CA THR A 40 7.39 -5.54 -21.38
C THR A 40 8.03 -6.69 -22.19
N LYS A 41 8.30 -7.82 -21.54
CA LYS A 41 8.07 -9.17 -22.09
C LYS A 41 8.23 -10.17 -20.96
N GLY A 42 7.33 -11.16 -20.91
CA GLY A 42 7.15 -12.06 -19.77
C GLY A 42 8.40 -12.80 -19.30
N LEU A 43 8.21 -13.50 -18.16
CA LEU A 43 9.18 -14.32 -17.41
C LEU A 43 10.10 -13.44 -16.55
N SER A 44 10.18 -13.56 -15.22
CA SER A 44 10.03 -14.75 -14.39
C SER A 44 9.55 -14.37 -12.98
N ALA A 45 8.70 -15.20 -12.39
CA ALA A 45 8.29 -15.14 -10.99
C ALA A 45 9.39 -15.63 -10.01
N ASP A 46 10.67 -15.55 -10.41
CA ASP A 46 11.80 -16.16 -9.70
C ASP A 46 12.84 -15.19 -9.15
N SER A 47 12.70 -13.87 -9.34
CA SER A 47 13.41 -12.93 -8.45
C SER A 47 12.63 -12.77 -7.14
N LYS A 48 12.24 -13.88 -6.49
CA LYS A 48 11.88 -13.81 -5.08
C LYS A 48 13.17 -13.37 -4.38
N PRO A 49 13.22 -12.21 -3.70
CA PRO A 49 14.34 -11.94 -2.83
C PRO A 49 14.45 -13.16 -1.92
N THR A 50 15.63 -13.78 -1.88
CA THR A 50 15.89 -14.95 -1.05
C THR A 50 15.40 -14.61 0.36
N VAL A 51 14.27 -15.20 0.74
CA VAL A 51 13.63 -14.86 2.02
C VAL A 51 14.60 -15.36 3.08
N ASN A 52 15.27 -14.43 3.74
CA ASN A 52 16.20 -14.78 4.81
C ASN A 52 15.39 -15.30 6.00
N MET A 53 15.54 -16.59 6.30
CA MET A 53 14.76 -17.27 7.33
C MET A 53 15.04 -16.72 8.72
N ASP A 54 16.23 -16.18 8.98
CA ASP A 54 16.57 -15.59 10.27
C ASP A 54 15.86 -14.27 10.49
N LYS A 55 15.79 -13.40 9.47
CA LYS A 55 14.97 -12.18 9.50
C LYS A 55 13.49 -12.48 9.73
N LEU A 56 13.01 -13.60 9.19
CA LEU A 56 11.63 -14.04 9.39
C LEU A 56 11.40 -14.52 10.83
N LYS A 57 12.33 -15.29 11.40
CA LYS A 57 12.29 -15.73 12.81
C LYS A 57 12.38 -14.55 13.78
N GLU A 58 13.31 -13.62 13.57
CA GLU A 58 13.42 -12.41 14.38
C GLU A 58 12.14 -11.58 14.35
N ARG A 59 11.53 -11.43 13.17
CA ARG A 59 10.25 -10.73 13.05
C ARG A 59 9.16 -11.46 13.83
N ALA A 60 9.09 -12.78 13.68
CA ALA A 60 8.12 -13.60 14.40
C ALA A 60 8.27 -13.42 15.92
N GLN A 61 9.50 -13.46 16.45
CA GLN A 61 9.79 -13.18 17.86
C GLN A 61 9.39 -11.77 18.28
N ARG A 62 9.71 -10.74 17.50
CA ARG A 62 9.33 -9.35 17.80
C ARG A 62 7.82 -9.17 17.97
N PHE A 63 7.03 -9.89 17.20
CA PHE A 63 5.58 -9.81 17.24
C PHE A 63 4.94 -10.92 18.11
N GLY A 64 5.75 -11.75 18.78
CA GLY A 64 5.26 -12.90 19.54
C GLY A 64 4.57 -13.97 18.70
N LEU A 65 4.78 -13.97 17.37
CA LEU A 65 4.14 -14.89 16.44
C LEU A 65 4.97 -16.18 16.33
N ASN A 66 4.31 -17.33 16.33
CA ASN A 66 4.95 -18.60 15.99
C ASN A 66 5.10 -18.72 14.46
N VAL A 67 6.24 -19.23 13.98
CA VAL A 67 6.44 -19.50 12.54
C VAL A 67 5.71 -20.75 12.05
N SER A 68 5.21 -21.60 12.96
CA SER A 68 4.43 -22.80 12.64
C SER A 68 3.15 -22.45 11.84
N SER A 69 2.86 -23.26 10.81
CA SER A 69 1.73 -22.99 9.90
C SER A 69 0.36 -23.16 10.57
N LEU A 70 0.25 -24.06 11.55
CA LEU A 70 -1.00 -24.39 12.23
C LEU A 70 -1.47 -23.29 13.18
N SER A 71 -0.57 -22.71 13.99
CA SER A 71 -0.93 -21.62 14.91
C SER A 71 -1.38 -20.36 14.17
N LYS A 72 -0.77 -20.06 13.01
CA LYS A 72 -1.14 -18.90 12.18
C LYS A 72 -2.58 -18.98 11.64
N LYS A 73 -3.07 -20.18 11.29
CA LYS A 73 -4.44 -20.32 10.75
C LYS A 73 -5.50 -19.94 11.78
N ASN A 74 -5.37 -20.44 13.01
CA ASN A 74 -6.34 -20.15 14.08
C ASN A 74 -6.37 -18.66 14.43
N GLU A 75 -5.20 -17.99 14.50
CA GLU A 75 -5.13 -16.55 14.77
C GLU A 75 -5.79 -15.71 13.66
N GLU A 76 -5.59 -16.07 12.40
CA GLU A 76 -6.18 -15.36 11.26
C GLU A 76 -7.70 -15.54 11.22
N ASP A 77 -8.22 -16.72 11.57
CA ASP A 77 -9.66 -16.97 11.66
C ASP A 77 -10.33 -16.11 12.74
N GLU A 78 -9.70 -15.95 13.91
CA GLU A 78 -10.18 -15.04 14.96
C GLU A 78 -10.14 -13.57 14.53
N LYS A 79 -9.04 -13.13 13.89
CA LYS A 79 -8.93 -11.76 13.37
C LYS A 79 -9.98 -11.51 12.30
N LEU A 80 -10.22 -12.48 11.43
CA LEU A 80 -11.23 -12.40 10.39
C LEU A 80 -12.64 -12.30 11.00
N LYS A 81 -12.93 -13.10 12.03
CA LYS A 81 -14.19 -13.01 12.79
C LYS A 81 -14.36 -11.62 13.43
N LYS A 82 -13.37 -11.13 14.18
CA LYS A 82 -13.39 -9.78 14.78
C LYS A 82 -13.56 -8.69 13.73
N ARG A 83 -12.94 -8.83 12.55
CA ARG A 83 -13.09 -7.88 11.45
C ARG A 83 -14.50 -7.91 10.87
N LYS A 84 -15.07 -9.10 10.70
CA LYS A 84 -16.46 -9.29 10.23
C LYS A 84 -17.47 -8.73 11.22
N GLU A 85 -17.23 -8.85 12.52
CA GLU A 85 -18.04 -8.20 13.57
C GLU A 85 -17.91 -6.68 13.51
N ARG A 86 -16.69 -6.15 13.31
CA ARG A 86 -16.44 -4.70 13.25
C ARG A 86 -16.96 -4.02 11.99
N PHE A 87 -16.93 -4.71 10.85
CA PHE A 87 -17.18 -4.10 9.54
C PHE A 87 -18.34 -4.74 8.78
N GLY A 88 -18.99 -5.76 9.35
CA GLY A 88 -20.00 -6.55 8.66
C GLY A 88 -19.39 -7.51 7.63
N ILE A 89 -20.26 -8.34 7.05
CA ILE A 89 -19.89 -9.27 5.98
C ILE A 89 -19.80 -8.49 4.67
N VAL A 90 -18.58 -8.12 4.26
CA VAL A 90 -18.36 -7.58 2.91
C VAL A 90 -18.33 -8.76 1.93
N THR A 91 -19.50 -9.29 1.62
CA THR A 91 -19.70 -9.94 0.31
C THR A 91 -19.80 -8.81 -0.71
N SER A 92 -19.14 -8.96 -1.84
CA SER A 92 -18.81 -7.93 -2.84
C SER A 92 -20.00 -7.23 -3.51
N SER A 93 -21.22 -7.32 -2.97
CA SER A 93 -22.45 -6.87 -3.62
C SER A 93 -23.37 -5.99 -2.77
N ALA A 94 -23.08 -5.69 -1.50
CA ALA A 94 -24.05 -5.03 -0.60
C ALA A 94 -23.57 -3.75 0.12
N GLY A 95 -22.48 -3.12 -0.32
CA GLY A 95 -21.92 -1.93 0.36
C GLY A 95 -21.73 -0.68 -0.51
N ALA A 96 -22.18 -0.73 -1.77
CA ALA A 96 -21.91 0.32 -2.75
C ALA A 96 -23.18 1.04 -3.19
N THR A 97 -23.98 1.53 -2.26
CA THR A 97 -25.05 2.48 -2.59
C THR A 97 -25.08 3.62 -1.58
N GLU A 98 -25.08 4.84 -2.12
CA GLU A 98 -25.26 6.16 -1.48
C GLU A 98 -24.06 6.81 -0.75
N ASP A 99 -23.30 6.14 0.11
CA ASP A 99 -22.28 6.84 0.94
C ASP A 99 -20.89 7.00 0.28
N ALA A 100 -20.67 6.41 -0.90
CA ALA A 100 -19.38 6.48 -1.60
C ALA A 100 -19.08 7.90 -2.11
N GLU A 101 -20.06 8.56 -2.71
CA GLU A 101 -19.90 9.93 -3.25
C GLU A 101 -19.75 10.96 -2.12
N ALA A 102 -20.52 10.84 -1.04
CA ALA A 102 -20.37 11.70 0.14
C ALA A 102 -18.98 11.54 0.79
N LYS A 103 -18.46 10.31 0.89
CA LYS A 103 -17.10 10.03 1.38
C LYS A 103 -16.02 10.58 0.45
N LYS A 104 -16.19 10.45 -0.87
CA LYS A 104 -15.29 11.03 -1.87
C LYS A 104 -15.25 12.54 -1.73
N ARG A 105 -16.41 13.20 -1.64
CA ARG A 105 -16.52 14.65 -1.45
C ARG A 105 -15.87 15.13 -0.15
N LYS A 106 -16.20 14.51 1.00
CA LYS A 106 -15.56 14.84 2.30
C LYS A 106 -14.04 14.63 2.28
N ARG A 107 -13.56 13.65 1.52
CA ARG A 107 -12.13 13.42 1.33
C ARG A 107 -11.54 14.52 0.43
N ALA A 108 -12.18 14.82 -0.67
CA ALA A 108 -11.77 15.86 -1.62
C ALA A 108 -11.65 17.22 -0.90
N GLU A 109 -12.65 17.59 -0.09
CA GLU A 109 -12.63 18.77 0.79
C GLU A 109 -11.47 18.74 1.79
N ARG A 110 -11.25 17.63 2.50
CA ARG A 110 -10.11 17.50 3.43
C ARG A 110 -8.75 17.65 2.75
N PHE A 111 -8.63 17.23 1.50
CA PHE A 111 -7.39 17.30 0.74
C PHE A 111 -7.31 18.53 -0.17
N GLY A 112 -8.32 19.42 -0.14
CA GLY A 112 -8.42 20.58 -1.02
C GLY A 112 -8.40 20.22 -2.50
N ILE A 113 -8.84 19.01 -2.83
CA ILE A 113 -9.09 18.57 -4.20
C ILE A 113 -10.52 19.00 -4.48
N VAL A 114 -10.68 20.19 -5.07
CA VAL A 114 -11.96 20.65 -5.62
C VAL A 114 -11.84 20.60 -7.13
#